data_AF-A0AA36CRJ5-F1
#
_entry.id   AF-A0AA36CRJ5-F1
#
_cell.length_a   1.000
_cell.length_b   1.000
_cell.length_c   1.000
_cell.angle_alpha   90.00
_cell.angle_beta   90.00
_cell.angle_gamma   90.00
#
_symmetry.space_group_name_H-M   'P 1'
#
loop_
_entity.id
_entity.type
_entity.pdbx_description
1 polymer ?
#
loop_
_entity_poly.entity_id
_entity_poly.type
_entity_poly.pdbx_seq_one_letter_code
_entity_poly.pdbx_strand_id
1 'polypeptide(L)'
;MADAASVLPDVVVHARDLADYLSTYRSQQGMSTAAHQKLKEIADLLRIDITRRPTYDFGRRTIAQSNTQKREETASEEGQIILDVDMMPVFVDLYKELFKVAQDMDAGAERIEVMRFIEKSLELFPAIRQPLILKRLLYLITNQIFKLDGEAQIIAWIVDQWKSHLALPEYQEELGAAWSLLMPVRYSEIVEATAFYVSLLCLARFQAIQKIRKPLMGVVQAEWLEPIRRQIRDYAELEKMRKKKNEETPGAAMTPSDMRSMLAVDYDQTNMALIAYNLDITEAAISEFLKSNE
;
A
#
# COMPACT_ATOMS: atom_id res chain seq x y z
N MET A 1 17.12 -32.47 -6.89
CA MET A 1 16.12 -31.72 -7.66
C MET A 1 14.75 -32.08 -7.08
N ALA A 2 14.23 -31.28 -6.16
CA ALA A 2 12.82 -31.41 -5.76
C ALA A 2 12.00 -30.76 -6.87
N ASP A 3 11.13 -31.54 -7.49
CA ASP A 3 10.24 -31.09 -8.56
C ASP A 3 9.37 -29.96 -8.01
N ALA A 4 9.34 -28.79 -8.66
CA ALA A 4 8.54 -27.66 -8.19
C ALA A 4 7.07 -28.07 -8.00
N ALA A 5 6.58 -29.00 -8.82
CA ALA A 5 5.26 -29.60 -8.72
C ALA A 5 5.00 -30.36 -7.39
N SER A 6 6.04 -30.88 -6.73
CA SER A 6 5.92 -31.58 -5.44
C SER A 6 5.80 -30.63 -4.24
N VAL A 7 6.29 -29.40 -4.37
CA VAL A 7 6.32 -28.41 -3.26
C VAL A 7 5.05 -27.55 -3.24
N LEU A 8 4.38 -27.38 -4.38
CA LEU A 8 3.15 -26.59 -4.49
C LEU A 8 2.03 -27.05 -3.53
N PRO A 9 1.68 -28.34 -3.44
CA PRO A 9 0.63 -28.80 -2.52
C PRO A 9 0.96 -28.51 -1.06
N ASP A 10 2.21 -28.72 -0.65
CA ASP A 10 2.68 -28.48 0.71
C ASP A 10 2.64 -26.98 1.05
N VAL A 11 3.04 -26.12 0.13
CA VAL A 11 2.93 -24.66 0.27
C VAL A 11 1.49 -24.22 0.47
N VAL A 12 0.54 -24.78 -0.29
CA VAL A 12 -0.89 -24.47 -0.17
C VAL A 12 -1.43 -24.93 1.19
N VAL A 13 -1.06 -26.13 1.63
CA VAL A 13 -1.45 -26.65 2.95
C VAL A 13 -0.90 -25.76 4.04
N HIS A 14 0.38 -25.41 4.00
CA HIS A 14 0.98 -24.57 5.02
C HIS A 14 0.46 -23.12 5.01
N ALA A 15 0.21 -22.53 3.85
CA ALA A 15 -0.45 -21.23 3.74
C ALA A 15 -1.85 -21.24 4.37
N ARG A 16 -2.63 -22.31 4.15
CA ARG A 16 -3.94 -22.51 4.78
C ARG A 16 -3.82 -22.73 6.28
N ASP A 17 -2.91 -23.60 6.72
CA ASP A 17 -2.67 -23.86 8.13
C ASP A 17 -2.29 -22.58 8.88
N LEU A 18 -1.49 -21.70 8.26
CA LEU A 18 -1.16 -20.40 8.83
C LEU A 18 -2.37 -19.47 8.83
N ALA A 19 -3.15 -19.40 7.75
CA ALA A 19 -4.37 -18.60 7.74
C ALA A 19 -5.34 -19.04 8.86
N ASP A 20 -5.53 -20.35 9.05
CA ASP A 20 -6.37 -20.92 10.11
C ASP A 20 -5.77 -20.69 11.50
N TYR A 21 -4.45 -20.86 11.64
CA TYR A 21 -3.72 -20.57 12.86
C TYR A 21 -3.86 -19.11 13.27
N LEU A 22 -3.61 -18.16 12.35
CA LEU A 22 -3.73 -16.72 12.58
C LEU A 22 -5.17 -16.30 12.87
N SER A 23 -6.14 -16.91 12.18
CA SER A 23 -7.58 -16.68 12.41
C SER A 23 -8.01 -17.13 13.81
N THR A 24 -7.61 -18.33 14.22
CA THR A 24 -7.87 -18.87 15.56
C THR A 24 -7.18 -18.04 16.62
N TYR A 25 -5.94 -17.63 16.32
CA TYR A 25 -5.11 -16.87 17.22
C TYR A 25 -5.69 -15.47 17.54
N ARG A 26 -6.30 -14.78 16.55
CA ARG A 26 -6.99 -13.49 16.77
C ARG A 26 -7.98 -13.56 17.93
N SER A 27 -8.59 -14.73 18.16
CA SER A 27 -9.55 -14.92 19.24
C SER A 27 -8.93 -15.08 20.65
N GLN A 28 -7.60 -15.23 20.77
CA GLN A 28 -6.94 -15.69 22.00
C GLN A 28 -5.87 -14.77 22.63
N GLN A 29 -5.55 -13.59 22.04
CA GLN A 29 -4.61 -12.57 22.56
C GLN A 29 -3.39 -13.07 23.38
N GLY A 30 -2.27 -13.30 22.69
CA GLY A 30 -0.92 -13.49 23.25
C GLY A 30 0.13 -13.87 22.17
N MET A 31 0.73 -12.90 21.44
CA MET A 31 1.61 -13.14 20.28
C MET A 31 2.94 -12.41 20.45
N SER A 32 4.02 -13.09 20.10
CA SER A 32 5.11 -12.52 19.30
C SER A 32 5.95 -13.68 18.75
N THR A 33 6.28 -14.66 19.58
CA THR A 33 7.19 -15.76 19.19
C THR A 33 6.56 -16.82 18.28
N ALA A 34 5.31 -17.23 18.52
CA ALA A 34 4.72 -18.39 17.82
C ALA A 34 4.28 -18.07 16.39
N ALA A 35 3.65 -16.92 16.15
CA ALA A 35 3.29 -16.49 14.79
C ALA A 35 4.51 -16.12 13.96
N HIS A 36 5.51 -15.46 14.55
CA HIS A 36 6.79 -15.24 13.89
C HIS A 36 7.44 -16.56 13.48
N GLN A 37 7.44 -17.57 14.36
CA GLN A 37 7.95 -18.90 14.04
C GLN A 37 7.17 -19.55 12.88
N LYS A 38 5.83 -19.44 12.87
CA LYS A 38 5.01 -20.02 11.79
C LYS A 38 5.21 -19.29 10.45
N LEU A 39 5.32 -17.96 10.47
CA LEU A 39 5.68 -17.15 9.30
C LEU A 39 7.05 -17.55 8.76
N LYS A 40 8.02 -17.78 9.65
CA LYS A 40 9.35 -18.24 9.28
C LYS A 40 9.33 -19.63 8.65
N GLU A 41 8.57 -20.58 9.20
CA GLU A 41 8.40 -21.92 8.61
C GLU A 41 7.88 -21.83 7.17
N ILE A 42 6.88 -21.01 6.92
CA ILE A 42 6.30 -20.85 5.58
C ILE A 42 7.23 -20.06 4.66
N ALA A 43 7.93 -19.07 5.19
CA ALA A 43 8.96 -18.37 4.45
C ALA A 43 10.07 -19.33 4.01
N ASP A 44 10.54 -20.22 4.89
CA ASP A 44 11.54 -21.25 4.58
C ASP A 44 11.01 -22.22 3.49
N LEU A 45 9.75 -22.63 3.58
CA LEU A 45 9.08 -23.46 2.56
C LEU A 45 8.99 -22.77 1.20
N LEU A 46 8.69 -21.46 1.21
CA LEU A 46 8.61 -20.61 0.02
C LEU A 46 9.98 -20.13 -0.47
N ARG A 47 11.07 -20.47 0.23
CA ARG A 47 12.43 -19.95 0.00
C ARG A 47 12.50 -18.41 0.04
N ILE A 48 11.71 -17.79 0.91
CA ILE A 48 11.66 -16.35 1.16
C ILE A 48 12.52 -16.01 2.37
N ASP A 49 13.57 -15.20 2.20
CA ASP A 49 14.32 -14.66 3.34
C ASP A 49 13.58 -13.48 4.00
N ILE A 50 12.90 -13.72 5.11
CA ILE A 50 12.21 -12.65 5.86
C ILE A 50 13.11 -11.89 6.84
N THR A 51 14.37 -12.26 7.03
CA THR A 51 15.24 -11.72 8.10
C THR A 51 15.99 -10.43 7.74
N ARG A 52 16.09 -10.09 6.44
CA ARG A 52 16.73 -8.84 6.00
C ARG A 52 15.86 -7.62 6.29
N ARG A 53 16.38 -6.68 7.09
CA ARG A 53 15.76 -5.35 7.26
C ARG A 53 15.89 -4.53 5.97
N PRO A 54 14.83 -3.86 5.50
CA PRO A 54 14.95 -2.89 4.42
C PRO A 54 15.73 -1.68 4.93
N THR A 55 16.82 -1.34 4.26
CA THR A 55 17.32 0.04 4.29
C THR A 55 16.29 0.89 3.55
N TYR A 56 15.51 1.67 4.28
CA TYR A 56 14.68 2.72 3.71
C TYR A 56 15.59 3.80 3.13
N ASP A 57 15.99 3.65 1.87
CA ASP A 57 16.70 4.68 1.11
C ASP A 57 15.71 5.34 0.14
N PHE A 58 14.97 6.31 0.67
CA PHE A 58 14.16 7.23 -0.13
C PHE A 58 15.09 8.23 -0.83
N GLY A 59 15.44 7.95 -2.08
CA GLY A 59 15.95 8.97 -3.00
C GLY A 59 17.22 8.58 -3.75
N ARG A 60 17.07 8.56 -5.09
CA ARG A 60 18.09 8.43 -6.15
C ARG A 60 18.26 7.03 -6.73
N ARG A 61 17.32 6.67 -7.61
CA ARG A 61 17.73 6.07 -8.89
C ARG A 61 17.55 7.12 -9.98
N THR A 62 18.62 7.87 -10.17
CA THR A 62 18.82 8.70 -11.36
C THR A 62 18.75 7.80 -12.59
N ILE A 63 17.99 8.23 -13.57
CA ILE A 63 17.91 7.64 -14.90
C ILE A 63 19.33 7.55 -15.47
N ALA A 64 19.82 6.34 -15.66
CA ALA A 64 20.93 6.05 -16.55
C ALA A 64 20.55 4.80 -17.35
N GLN A 65 19.75 5.00 -18.39
CA GLN A 65 19.73 4.06 -19.50
C GLN A 65 21.01 4.27 -20.31
N SER A 66 21.87 3.26 -20.34
CA SER A 66 22.60 2.90 -21.56
C SER A 66 23.16 1.48 -21.43
N ASN A 67 22.43 0.54 -22.02
CA ASN A 67 22.90 -0.66 -22.73
C ASN A 67 24.33 -1.17 -22.41
N THR A 68 24.41 -2.30 -21.70
CA THR A 68 25.27 -3.40 -22.17
C THR A 68 24.66 -4.74 -21.76
N GLN A 69 24.12 -5.43 -22.75
CA GLN A 69 23.71 -6.82 -22.72
C GLN A 69 24.97 -7.69 -22.88
N LYS A 70 25.04 -8.79 -22.11
CA LYS A 70 25.97 -9.96 -22.16
C LYS A 70 26.94 -10.09 -20.97
N ARG A 71 26.84 -11.26 -20.33
CA ARG A 71 27.58 -11.78 -19.15
C ARG A 71 27.03 -11.19 -17.86
N GLU A 72 26.24 -11.90 -17.05
CA GLU A 72 26.47 -13.25 -16.53
C GLU A 72 25.17 -14.08 -16.51
N GLU A 73 25.00 -14.92 -17.52
CA GLU A 73 24.40 -16.24 -17.30
C GLU A 73 25.48 -17.09 -16.63
N THR A 74 25.27 -17.42 -15.34
CA THR A 74 25.70 -18.61 -14.59
C THR A 74 25.91 -18.26 -13.11
N ALA A 75 24.82 -18.11 -12.35
CA ALA A 75 24.79 -18.44 -10.92
C ALA A 75 23.34 -18.42 -10.41
N SER A 76 22.91 -19.57 -9.89
CA SER A 76 21.65 -19.84 -9.18
C SER A 76 20.41 -20.18 -10.05
N GLU A 77 20.44 -21.36 -10.67
CA GLU A 77 19.24 -22.20 -10.77
C GLU A 77 18.87 -22.73 -9.37
N GLU A 78 18.49 -21.83 -8.45
CA GLU A 78 17.65 -22.22 -7.33
C GLU A 78 16.22 -22.19 -7.86
N GLY A 79 15.60 -23.37 -8.02
CA GLY A 79 14.22 -23.48 -8.48
C GLY A 79 13.28 -22.58 -7.67
N GLN A 80 12.97 -21.42 -8.20
CA GLN A 80 12.07 -20.46 -7.59
C GLN A 80 10.66 -20.99 -7.81
N ILE A 81 9.90 -21.13 -6.72
CA ILE A 81 8.52 -21.58 -6.80
C ILE A 81 7.72 -20.46 -7.48
N ILE A 82 7.24 -20.73 -8.69
CA ILE A 82 6.30 -19.85 -9.38
C ILE A 82 4.90 -20.30 -9.00
N LEU A 83 4.11 -19.38 -8.43
CA LEU A 83 2.76 -19.69 -8.00
C LEU A 83 1.75 -19.59 -9.16
N ASP A 84 0.94 -20.64 -9.35
CA ASP A 84 -0.11 -20.74 -10.37
C ASP A 84 -1.43 -20.04 -9.98
N VAL A 85 -2.31 -19.84 -10.96
CA VAL A 85 -3.63 -19.19 -10.87
C VAL A 85 -4.53 -19.83 -9.82
N ASP A 86 -4.51 -21.16 -9.74
CA ASP A 86 -5.37 -21.91 -8.82
C ASP A 86 -5.04 -21.63 -7.34
N MET A 87 -3.86 -21.06 -7.07
CA MET A 87 -3.44 -20.65 -5.73
C MET A 87 -3.84 -19.22 -5.37
N MET A 88 -4.26 -18.39 -6.33
CA MET A 88 -4.65 -17.01 -6.07
C MET A 88 -5.74 -16.88 -4.98
N PRO A 89 -6.83 -17.68 -4.97
CA PRO A 89 -7.84 -17.58 -3.92
C PRO A 89 -7.27 -17.85 -2.53
N VAL A 90 -6.41 -18.87 -2.41
CA VAL A 90 -5.78 -19.25 -1.13
C VAL A 90 -4.87 -18.13 -0.63
N PHE A 91 -4.05 -17.55 -1.50
CA PHE A 91 -3.17 -16.45 -1.12
C PHE A 91 -3.92 -15.15 -0.83
N VAL A 92 -5.04 -14.88 -1.53
CA VAL A 92 -5.92 -13.75 -1.19
C VAL A 92 -6.49 -13.92 0.21
N ASP A 93 -6.94 -15.12 0.59
CA ASP A 93 -7.42 -15.40 1.94
C ASP A 93 -6.30 -15.32 2.98
N LEU A 94 -5.11 -15.85 2.67
CA LEU A 94 -3.93 -15.68 3.52
C LEU A 94 -3.59 -14.19 3.73
N TYR A 95 -3.56 -13.38 2.68
CA TYR A 95 -3.27 -11.95 2.77
C TYR A 95 -4.30 -11.21 3.62
N LYS A 96 -5.57 -11.58 3.55
CA LYS A 96 -6.60 -11.02 4.44
C LYS A 96 -6.28 -11.30 5.90
N GLU A 97 -5.92 -12.52 6.25
CA GLU A 97 -5.56 -12.86 7.64
C GLU A 97 -4.26 -12.16 8.07
N LEU A 98 -3.26 -12.08 7.19
CA LEU A 98 -2.02 -11.36 7.47
C LEU A 98 -2.24 -9.86 7.67
N PHE A 99 -3.12 -9.22 6.89
CA PHE A 99 -3.46 -7.81 7.10
C PHE A 99 -4.16 -7.56 8.43
N LYS A 100 -5.06 -8.44 8.87
CA LYS A 100 -5.69 -8.34 10.20
C LYS A 100 -4.64 -8.45 11.30
N VAL A 101 -3.76 -9.45 11.20
CA VAL A 101 -2.67 -9.64 12.15
C VAL A 101 -1.74 -8.42 12.19
N ALA A 102 -1.40 -7.86 11.04
CA ALA A 102 -0.58 -6.66 10.96
C ALA A 102 -1.25 -5.40 11.54
N GLN A 103 -2.57 -5.37 11.70
CA GLN A 103 -3.29 -4.27 12.36
C GLN A 103 -3.37 -4.45 13.87
N ASP A 104 -3.48 -5.69 14.34
CA ASP A 104 -3.53 -6.02 15.77
C ASP A 104 -2.14 -5.90 16.44
N MET A 105 -1.08 -5.79 15.63
CA MET A 105 0.29 -5.56 16.09
C MET A 105 0.58 -4.07 16.28
N ASP A 106 1.28 -3.73 17.36
CA ASP A 106 1.94 -2.43 17.49
C ASP A 106 2.86 -2.18 16.27
N ALA A 107 3.20 -0.91 16.01
CA ALA A 107 4.08 -0.49 14.91
C ALA A 107 5.56 -0.95 15.07
N GLY A 108 5.79 -2.14 15.62
CA GLY A 108 7.06 -2.79 15.88
C GLY A 108 7.57 -3.65 14.72
N ALA A 109 8.61 -4.43 15.01
CA ALA A 109 9.35 -5.22 14.04
C ALA A 109 8.50 -6.31 13.38
N GLU A 110 7.55 -6.88 14.14
CA GLU A 110 6.68 -7.98 13.73
C GLU A 110 5.73 -7.55 12.60
N ARG A 111 5.12 -6.37 12.73
CA ARG A 111 4.27 -5.79 11.66
C ARG A 111 5.05 -5.64 10.36
N ILE A 112 6.30 -5.17 10.46
CA ILE A 112 7.17 -5.00 9.28
C ILE A 112 7.49 -6.35 8.63
N GLU A 113 7.71 -7.39 9.42
CA GLU A 113 7.98 -8.74 8.91
C GLU A 113 6.77 -9.36 8.22
N VAL A 114 5.56 -9.19 8.78
CA VAL A 114 4.32 -9.62 8.13
C VAL A 114 4.15 -8.92 6.79
N MET A 115 4.29 -7.59 6.75
CA MET A 115 4.16 -6.83 5.50
C MET A 115 5.22 -7.22 4.46
N ARG A 116 6.46 -7.49 4.91
CA ARG A 116 7.55 -7.98 4.03
C ARG A 116 7.24 -9.37 3.48
N PHE A 117 6.66 -10.25 4.27
CA PHE A 117 6.26 -11.57 3.82
C PHE A 117 5.16 -11.47 2.74
N ILE A 118 4.16 -10.60 2.93
CA ILE A 118 3.12 -10.35 1.92
C ILE A 118 3.75 -9.87 0.61
N GLU A 119 4.64 -8.87 0.67
CA GLU A 119 5.32 -8.32 -0.51
C GLU A 119 6.14 -9.39 -1.25
N LYS A 120 7.00 -10.13 -0.55
CA LYS A 120 7.85 -11.15 -1.17
C LYS A 120 7.07 -12.34 -1.71
N SER A 121 5.97 -12.72 -1.04
CA SER A 121 5.12 -13.80 -1.55
C SER A 121 4.31 -13.36 -2.77
N LEU A 122 3.96 -12.08 -2.90
CA LEU A 122 3.34 -11.53 -4.10
C LEU A 122 4.30 -11.63 -5.30
N GLU A 123 5.58 -11.37 -5.10
CA GLU A 123 6.63 -11.48 -6.13
C GLU A 123 6.84 -12.91 -6.66
N LEU A 124 6.38 -13.95 -5.93
CA LEU A 124 6.42 -15.34 -6.41
C LEU A 124 5.37 -15.65 -7.48
N PHE A 125 4.35 -14.79 -7.63
CA PHE A 125 3.40 -14.91 -8.72
C PHE A 125 3.97 -14.31 -10.01
N PRO A 126 3.67 -14.89 -11.19
CA PRO A 126 3.99 -14.26 -12.47
C PRO A 126 3.48 -12.81 -12.53
N ALA A 127 4.22 -11.93 -13.20
CA ALA A 127 3.91 -10.49 -13.28
C ALA A 127 2.45 -10.20 -13.69
N ILE A 128 1.87 -11.01 -14.58
CA ILE A 128 0.47 -10.89 -15.03
C ILE A 128 -0.57 -11.16 -13.93
N ARG A 129 -0.19 -11.86 -12.86
CA ARG A 129 -1.09 -12.25 -11.77
C ARG A 129 -1.03 -11.30 -10.60
N GLN A 130 0.11 -10.68 -10.34
CA GLN A 130 0.29 -9.73 -9.24
C GLN A 130 -0.75 -8.60 -9.23
N PRO A 131 -0.98 -7.84 -10.34
CA PRO A 131 -1.99 -6.77 -10.33
C PRO A 131 -3.41 -7.33 -10.20
N LEU A 132 -3.68 -8.59 -10.61
CA LEU A 132 -4.98 -9.23 -10.41
C LEU A 132 -5.24 -9.55 -8.94
N ILE A 133 -4.22 -10.01 -8.21
CA ILE A 133 -4.29 -10.24 -6.77
C ILE A 133 -4.53 -8.92 -6.04
N LEU A 134 -3.74 -7.88 -6.36
CA LEU A 134 -3.89 -6.55 -5.77
C LEU A 134 -5.27 -5.95 -6.07
N LYS A 135 -5.75 -6.05 -7.32
CA LYS A 135 -7.10 -5.63 -7.71
C LYS A 135 -8.19 -6.37 -6.92
N ARG A 136 -8.02 -7.68 -6.71
CA ARG A 136 -8.96 -8.48 -5.92
C ARG A 136 -8.98 -8.04 -4.46
N LEU A 137 -7.83 -7.78 -3.86
CA LEU A 137 -7.74 -7.24 -2.50
C LEU A 137 -8.40 -5.87 -2.41
N LEU A 138 -8.11 -4.94 -3.33
CA LEU A 138 -8.77 -3.64 -3.41
C LEU A 138 -10.28 -3.80 -3.48
N TYR A 139 -10.79 -4.64 -4.39
CA TYR A 139 -12.23 -4.88 -4.52
C TYR A 139 -12.85 -5.33 -3.20
N LEU A 140 -12.21 -6.26 -2.46
CA LEU A 140 -12.75 -6.76 -1.21
C LEU A 140 -12.79 -5.68 -0.12
N ILE A 141 -11.77 -4.82 -0.06
CA ILE A 141 -11.68 -3.74 0.92
C ILE A 141 -12.68 -2.63 0.56
N THR A 142 -12.64 -2.11 -0.67
CA THR A 142 -13.45 -0.96 -1.07
C THR A 142 -14.95 -1.25 -1.12
N ASN A 143 -15.34 -2.51 -1.36
CA ASN A 143 -16.74 -2.94 -1.28
C ASN A 143 -17.16 -3.43 0.12
N GLN A 144 -16.34 -3.21 1.15
CA GLN A 144 -16.66 -3.55 2.54
C GLN A 144 -16.95 -5.05 2.79
N ILE A 145 -16.47 -5.92 1.88
CA ILE A 145 -16.51 -7.38 2.03
C ILE A 145 -15.44 -7.83 3.02
N PHE A 146 -14.32 -7.11 3.06
CA PHE A 146 -13.23 -7.30 3.99
C PHE A 146 -12.96 -5.99 4.74
N LYS A 147 -13.36 -5.96 6.01
CA LYS A 147 -13.22 -4.78 6.88
C LYS A 147 -11.92 -4.81 7.67
N LEU A 148 -11.29 -3.66 7.74
CA LEU A 148 -9.96 -3.43 8.29
C LEU A 148 -9.95 -2.06 8.98
N ASP A 149 -9.53 -1.99 10.25
CA ASP A 149 -9.56 -0.73 11.02
C ASP A 149 -8.54 0.28 10.46
N GLY A 150 -7.40 -0.21 9.97
CA GLY A 150 -6.40 0.55 9.21
C GLY A 150 -6.51 0.38 7.70
N GLU A 151 -7.72 0.35 7.14
CA GLU A 151 -7.93 0.14 5.69
C GLU A 151 -7.20 1.17 4.83
N ALA A 152 -7.13 2.44 5.26
CA ALA A 152 -6.45 3.50 4.50
C ALA A 152 -4.97 3.19 4.29
N GLN A 153 -4.29 2.66 5.31
CA GLN A 153 -2.88 2.31 5.25
C GLN A 153 -2.65 1.05 4.40
N ILE A 154 -3.57 0.08 4.43
CA ILE A 154 -3.48 -1.11 3.57
C ILE A 154 -3.73 -0.75 2.10
N ILE A 155 -4.73 0.09 1.81
CA ILE A 155 -4.96 0.58 0.45
C ILE A 155 -3.75 1.39 -0.03
N ALA A 156 -3.18 2.26 0.82
CA ALA A 156 -1.95 2.99 0.50
C ALA A 156 -0.81 2.05 0.10
N TRP A 157 -0.59 0.97 0.86
CA TRP A 157 0.40 -0.05 0.54
C TRP A 157 0.12 -0.72 -0.81
N ILE A 158 -1.14 -1.10 -1.11
CA ILE A 158 -1.50 -1.69 -2.41
C ILE A 158 -1.23 -0.69 -3.56
N VAL A 159 -1.56 0.59 -3.36
CA VAL A 159 -1.29 1.65 -4.34
C VAL A 159 0.22 1.82 -4.57
N ASP A 160 1.03 1.73 -3.52
CA ASP A 160 2.48 1.81 -3.64
C ASP A 160 3.07 0.60 -4.38
N GLN A 161 2.50 -0.60 -4.22
CA GLN A 161 2.85 -1.77 -5.04
C GLN A 161 2.51 -1.57 -6.52
N TRP A 162 1.39 -0.88 -6.81
CA TRP A 162 1.05 -0.52 -8.19
C TRP A 162 2.05 0.47 -8.78
N LYS A 163 2.42 1.49 -7.99
CA LYS A 163 3.36 2.53 -8.39
C LYS A 163 4.75 1.97 -8.68
N SER A 164 5.26 1.08 -7.82
CA SER A 164 6.60 0.47 -7.97
C SER A 164 6.72 -0.38 -9.24
N HIS A 165 5.61 -0.98 -9.69
CA HIS A 165 5.57 -1.86 -10.86
C HIS A 165 4.89 -1.24 -12.10
N LEU A 166 4.52 0.05 -12.07
CA LEU A 166 3.76 0.69 -13.15
C LEU A 166 4.51 0.71 -14.50
N ALA A 167 5.83 0.51 -14.51
CA ALA A 167 6.60 0.36 -15.74
C ALA A 167 6.29 -0.96 -16.50
N LEU A 168 5.74 -1.96 -15.81
CA LEU A 168 5.40 -3.25 -16.39
C LEU A 168 4.04 -3.18 -17.14
N PRO A 169 3.94 -3.70 -18.38
CA PRO A 169 2.70 -3.67 -19.15
C PRO A 169 1.50 -4.28 -18.41
N GLU A 170 1.71 -5.34 -17.65
CA GLU A 170 0.66 -6.04 -16.91
C GLU A 170 -0.03 -5.15 -15.86
N TYR A 171 0.75 -4.28 -15.19
CA TYR A 171 0.22 -3.30 -14.24
C TYR A 171 -0.45 -2.12 -14.94
N GLN A 172 0.07 -1.72 -16.11
CA GLN A 172 -0.56 -0.69 -16.92
C GLN A 172 -1.91 -1.16 -17.45
N GLU A 173 -2.01 -2.40 -17.94
CA GLU A 173 -3.25 -2.99 -18.47
C GLU A 173 -4.42 -2.84 -17.50
N GLU A 174 -4.16 -3.16 -16.23
CA GLU A 174 -5.14 -3.18 -15.15
C GLU A 174 -5.36 -1.81 -14.47
N LEU A 175 -4.60 -0.78 -14.85
CA LEU A 175 -4.62 0.53 -14.18
C LEU A 175 -5.99 1.22 -14.21
N GLY A 176 -6.75 1.06 -15.29
CA GLY A 176 -8.11 1.62 -15.39
C GLY A 176 -9.07 0.99 -14.37
N ALA A 177 -8.99 -0.34 -14.20
CA ALA A 177 -9.79 -1.05 -13.22
C ALA A 177 -9.37 -0.68 -11.79
N ALA A 178 -8.06 -0.57 -11.52
CA ALA A 178 -7.57 -0.11 -10.22
C ALA A 178 -8.10 1.29 -9.86
N TRP A 179 -7.99 2.26 -10.78
CA TRP A 179 -8.55 3.59 -10.57
C TRP A 179 -10.06 3.56 -10.34
N SER A 180 -10.81 2.75 -11.08
CA SER A 180 -12.27 2.64 -10.88
C SER A 180 -12.66 2.15 -9.47
N LEU A 181 -11.80 1.35 -8.82
CA LEU A 181 -12.01 0.89 -7.45
C LEU A 181 -11.59 1.95 -6.41
N LEU A 182 -10.59 2.77 -6.73
CA LEU A 182 -9.99 3.76 -5.81
C LEU A 182 -10.73 5.11 -5.86
N MET A 183 -11.25 5.51 -7.02
CA MET A 183 -11.92 6.79 -7.23
C MET A 183 -13.12 7.04 -6.31
N PRO A 184 -13.93 6.05 -5.92
CA PRO A 184 -15.04 6.26 -4.98
C PRO A 184 -14.61 6.38 -3.51
N VAL A 185 -13.41 5.93 -3.15
CA VAL A 185 -12.96 5.82 -1.75
C VAL A 185 -12.70 7.21 -1.17
N ARG A 186 -13.40 7.56 -0.09
CA ARG A 186 -13.26 8.84 0.62
C ARG A 186 -13.23 8.59 2.12
N TYR A 187 -12.34 9.30 2.80
CA TYR A 187 -12.23 9.29 4.26
C TYR A 187 -12.76 10.62 4.81
N SER A 188 -13.59 10.54 5.86
CA SER A 188 -14.09 11.72 6.57
C SER A 188 -12.95 12.46 7.28
N GLU A 189 -12.08 11.71 7.96
CA GLU A 189 -10.89 12.22 8.62
C GLU A 189 -9.69 12.16 7.66
N ILE A 190 -9.45 13.26 6.95
CA ILE A 190 -8.39 13.35 5.93
C ILE A 190 -7.01 13.06 6.53
N VAL A 191 -6.78 13.56 7.75
CA VAL A 191 -5.49 13.44 8.44
C VAL A 191 -5.18 11.98 8.80
N GLU A 192 -6.17 11.24 9.30
CA GLU A 192 -5.99 9.82 9.64
C GLU A 192 -5.72 8.96 8.39
N ALA A 193 -6.24 9.39 7.24
CA ALA A 193 -6.05 8.76 5.94
C ALA A 193 -4.90 9.38 5.10
N THR A 194 -3.95 10.09 5.72
CA THR A 194 -2.85 10.77 5.01
C THR A 194 -2.07 9.82 4.10
N ALA A 195 -1.76 8.61 4.57
CA ALA A 195 -1.05 7.61 3.78
C ALA A 195 -1.77 7.28 2.46
N PHE A 196 -3.10 7.11 2.52
CA PHE A 196 -3.92 6.83 1.35
C PHE A 196 -3.85 7.97 0.32
N TYR A 197 -4.08 9.21 0.74
CA TYR A 197 -4.07 10.35 -0.18
C TYR A 197 -2.68 10.58 -0.77
N VAL A 198 -1.62 10.48 0.03
CA VAL A 198 -0.24 10.65 -0.45
C VAL A 198 0.14 9.57 -1.45
N SER A 199 -0.18 8.30 -1.20
CA SER A 199 0.13 7.21 -2.13
C SER A 199 -0.63 7.36 -3.46
N LEU A 200 -1.92 7.75 -3.44
CA LEU A 200 -2.68 8.00 -4.67
C LEU A 200 -2.16 9.21 -5.47
N LEU A 201 -1.83 10.31 -4.79
CA LEU A 201 -1.20 11.47 -5.44
C LEU A 201 0.14 11.07 -6.08
N CYS A 202 0.94 10.27 -5.37
CA CYS A 202 2.19 9.74 -5.91
C CYS A 202 1.98 8.84 -7.13
N LEU A 203 0.96 7.97 -7.12
CA LEU A 203 0.62 7.14 -8.28
C LEU A 203 0.20 7.99 -9.47
N ALA A 204 -0.71 8.94 -9.28
CA ALA A 204 -1.19 9.83 -10.33
C ALA A 204 -0.06 10.67 -10.94
N ARG A 205 0.79 11.26 -10.09
CA ARG A 205 1.99 11.99 -10.51
C ARG A 205 2.95 11.10 -11.29
N PHE A 206 3.23 9.89 -10.78
CA PHE A 206 4.15 8.97 -11.46
C PHE A 206 3.60 8.56 -12.83
N GLN A 207 2.31 8.23 -12.91
CA GLN A 207 1.63 7.93 -14.18
C GLN A 207 1.71 9.11 -15.17
N ALA A 208 1.55 10.35 -14.69
CA ALA A 208 1.65 11.56 -15.52
C ALA A 208 3.08 11.79 -16.04
N ILE A 209 4.09 11.68 -15.18
CA ILE A 209 5.50 11.81 -15.55
C ILE A 209 5.91 10.76 -16.57
N GLN A 210 5.45 9.52 -16.40
CA GLN A 210 5.70 8.42 -17.33
C GLN A 210 4.84 8.49 -18.61
N LYS A 211 3.97 9.51 -18.74
CA LYS A 211 3.06 9.70 -19.87
C LYS A 211 2.15 8.48 -20.15
N ILE A 212 1.72 7.78 -19.10
CA ILE A 212 0.95 6.53 -19.22
C ILE A 212 -0.54 6.86 -19.30
N ARG A 213 -1.19 6.38 -20.37
CA ARG A 213 -2.66 6.39 -20.57
C ARG A 213 -3.28 7.79 -20.37
N LYS A 214 -2.95 8.72 -21.26
CA LYS A 214 -3.45 10.11 -21.25
C LYS A 214 -4.98 10.24 -21.07
N PRO A 215 -5.84 9.45 -21.76
CA PRO A 215 -7.29 9.55 -21.54
C PRO A 215 -7.70 9.25 -20.10
N LEU A 216 -7.09 8.23 -19.49
CA LEU A 216 -7.33 7.88 -18.10
C LEU A 216 -6.88 9.00 -17.16
N MET A 217 -5.78 9.68 -17.47
CA MET A 217 -5.33 10.81 -16.68
C MET A 217 -6.31 12.00 -16.71
N GLY A 218 -6.98 12.23 -17.83
CA GLY A 218 -8.05 13.23 -17.92
C GLY A 218 -9.21 12.90 -16.97
N VAL A 219 -9.59 11.62 -16.89
CA VAL A 219 -10.60 11.14 -15.94
C VAL A 219 -10.10 11.31 -14.50
N VAL A 220 -8.86 10.93 -14.18
CA VAL A 220 -8.27 11.11 -12.84
C VAL A 220 -8.27 12.57 -12.41
N GLN A 221 -7.93 13.50 -13.31
CA GLN A 221 -7.96 14.93 -13.02
C GLN A 221 -9.38 15.40 -12.69
N ALA A 222 -10.36 15.07 -13.53
CA ALA A 222 -11.72 15.59 -13.43
C ALA A 222 -12.52 14.93 -12.30
N GLU A 223 -12.44 13.61 -12.17
CA GLU A 223 -13.32 12.82 -11.30
C GLU A 223 -12.74 12.53 -9.92
N TRP A 224 -11.41 12.65 -9.74
CA TRP A 224 -10.77 12.37 -8.46
C TRP A 224 -10.01 13.57 -7.90
N LEU A 225 -9.06 14.14 -8.65
CA LEU A 225 -8.18 15.20 -8.16
C LEU A 225 -8.95 16.47 -7.76
N GLU A 226 -9.87 16.92 -8.62
CA GLU A 226 -10.66 18.13 -8.36
C GLU A 226 -11.59 18.00 -7.14
N PRO A 227 -12.33 16.88 -6.94
CA PRO A 227 -13.03 16.62 -5.68
C PRO A 227 -12.13 16.61 -4.44
N ILE A 228 -10.97 15.97 -4.51
CA ILE A 228 -10.04 15.91 -3.37
C ILE A 228 -9.49 17.30 -3.03
N ARG A 229 -9.18 18.12 -4.02
CA ARG A 229 -8.77 19.52 -3.83
C ARG A 229 -9.82 20.32 -3.06
N ARG A 230 -11.09 20.16 -3.42
CA ARG A 230 -12.21 20.80 -2.71
C ARG A 230 -12.27 20.31 -1.26
N GLN A 231 -12.20 19.00 -1.05
CA GLN A 231 -12.23 18.40 0.29
C GLN A 231 -11.10 18.92 1.20
N ILE A 232 -9.87 19.02 0.68
CA ILE A 232 -8.71 19.55 1.42
C ILE A 232 -8.89 21.04 1.76
N ARG A 233 -9.44 21.83 0.83
CA ARG A 233 -9.74 23.24 1.07
C ARG A 233 -10.79 23.41 2.17
N ASP A 234 -11.88 22.66 2.07
CA ASP A 234 -12.97 22.70 3.04
C ASP A 234 -12.46 22.32 4.44
N TYR A 235 -11.61 21.29 4.54
CA TYR A 235 -10.95 20.91 5.79
C TYR A 235 -10.08 22.05 6.35
N ALA A 236 -9.25 22.67 5.52
CA ALA A 236 -8.38 23.77 5.94
C ALA A 236 -9.17 25.00 6.41
N GLU A 237 -10.34 25.28 5.83
CA GLU A 237 -11.24 26.35 6.25
C GLU A 237 -11.91 26.03 7.59
N LEU A 238 -12.42 24.80 7.77
CA LEU A 238 -13.00 24.35 9.03
C LEU A 238 -11.99 24.43 10.18
N GLU A 239 -10.73 24.07 9.94
CA GLU A 239 -9.70 24.12 10.96
C GLU A 239 -9.31 25.57 11.34
N LYS A 240 -9.30 26.49 10.38
CA LYS A 240 -9.15 27.93 10.67
C LYS A 240 -10.28 28.46 11.55
N MET A 241 -11.51 28.02 11.31
CA MET A 241 -12.66 28.42 12.14
C MET A 241 -12.57 27.86 13.57
N ARG A 242 -12.14 26.60 13.72
CA ARG A 242 -11.89 25.98 15.04
C ARG A 242 -10.83 26.72 15.84
N LYS A 243 -9.71 27.09 15.20
CA LYS A 243 -8.63 27.86 15.86
C LYS A 243 -9.10 29.22 16.34
N LYS A 244 -9.82 29.98 15.51
CA LYS A 244 -10.40 31.28 15.91
C LYS A 244 -11.34 31.16 17.12
N LYS A 245 -12.18 30.13 17.15
CA LYS A 245 -13.12 29.89 18.26
C LYS A 245 -12.40 29.55 19.58
N ASN A 246 -11.28 28.84 19.51
CA ASN A 246 -10.48 28.51 20.69
C ASN A 246 -9.69 29.71 21.22
N GLU A 247 -9.20 30.60 20.33
CA GLU A 247 -8.53 31.85 20.71
C GLU A 247 -9.47 32.85 21.43
N GLU A 248 -10.77 32.79 21.17
CA GLU A 248 -11.79 33.62 21.82
C GLU A 248 -12.15 33.18 23.25
N THR A 249 -11.60 32.06 23.75
CA THR A 249 -11.85 31.56 25.11
C THR A 249 -10.57 31.46 25.97
N PRO A 250 -9.87 32.56 26.29
CA PRO A 250 -8.63 32.50 27.08
C PRO A 250 -8.93 32.55 28.58
N GLY A 251 -8.73 31.44 29.31
CA GLY A 251 -8.88 31.50 30.77
C GLY A 251 -8.55 30.27 31.62
N ALA A 252 -8.36 29.08 31.06
CA ALA A 252 -8.05 27.89 31.85
C ALA A 252 -6.55 27.58 31.87
N ALA A 253 -6.02 27.25 33.06
CA ALA A 253 -4.65 26.77 33.21
C ALA A 253 -4.45 25.50 32.37
N MET A 254 -3.35 25.48 31.61
CA MET A 254 -3.04 24.46 30.61
C MET A 254 -2.88 23.07 31.27
N THR A 255 -3.84 22.20 31.03
CA THR A 255 -3.90 20.83 31.55
C THR A 255 -3.05 19.88 30.69
N PRO A 256 -2.70 18.68 31.18
CA PRO A 256 -2.10 17.62 30.34
C PRO A 256 -2.95 17.24 29.11
N SER A 257 -4.27 17.45 29.17
CA SER A 257 -5.18 17.29 28.03
C SER A 257 -4.92 18.37 26.98
N ASP A 258 -4.72 19.62 27.41
CA ASP A 258 -4.41 20.74 26.52
C ASP A 258 -3.05 20.54 25.84
N MET A 259 -2.07 19.97 26.55
CA MET A 259 -0.76 19.62 25.99
C MET A 259 -0.83 18.52 24.93
N ARG A 260 -1.66 17.48 25.14
CA ARG A 260 -1.94 16.46 24.10
C ARG A 260 -2.67 17.05 22.90
N SER A 261 -3.62 17.95 23.15
CA SER A 261 -4.35 18.64 22.07
C SER A 261 -3.41 19.48 21.21
N MET A 262 -2.39 20.12 21.82
CA MET A 262 -1.39 20.90 21.10
C MET A 262 -0.50 20.02 20.23
N LEU A 263 -0.04 18.87 20.74
CA LEU A 263 0.74 17.90 19.97
C LEU A 263 -0.06 17.28 18.81
N ALA A 264 -1.36 17.03 19.00
CA ALA A 264 -2.25 16.59 17.93
C ALA A 264 -2.42 17.66 16.84
N VAL A 265 -2.54 18.93 17.23
CA VAL A 265 -2.64 20.07 16.30
C VAL A 265 -1.39 20.24 15.43
N ASP A 266 -0.20 19.91 15.93
CA ASP A 266 1.05 19.93 15.14
C ASP A 266 1.16 18.72 14.19
N TYR A 267 0.68 17.55 14.62
CA TYR A 267 0.61 16.34 13.80
C TYR A 267 -0.35 16.53 12.60
N ASP A 268 -1.54 17.05 12.87
CA ASP A 268 -2.57 17.30 11.84
C ASP A 268 -2.09 18.33 10.81
N GLN A 269 -1.43 19.40 11.26
CA GLN A 269 -0.84 20.39 10.38
C GLN A 269 0.24 19.80 9.48
N THR A 270 1.10 18.95 10.02
CA THR A 270 2.18 18.31 9.27
C THR A 270 1.61 17.41 8.18
N ASN A 271 0.62 16.58 8.52
CA ASN A 271 -0.06 15.70 7.59
C ASN A 271 -0.82 16.47 6.49
N MET A 272 -1.56 17.51 6.86
CA MET A 272 -2.24 18.35 5.88
C MET A 272 -1.26 19.08 4.94
N ALA A 273 -0.15 19.59 5.46
CA ALA A 273 0.90 20.20 4.65
C ALA A 273 1.51 19.19 3.67
N LEU A 274 1.72 17.94 4.10
CA LEU A 274 2.21 16.87 3.25
C LEU A 274 1.24 16.54 2.11
N ILE A 275 -0.07 16.45 2.40
CA ILE A 275 -1.10 16.21 1.39
C ILE A 275 -1.15 17.38 0.40
N ALA A 276 -1.20 18.62 0.90
CA ALA A 276 -1.28 19.81 0.07
C ALA A 276 -0.05 19.94 -0.86
N TYR A 277 1.15 19.70 -0.34
CA TYR A 277 2.37 19.69 -1.15
C TYR A 277 2.31 18.64 -2.26
N ASN A 278 1.87 17.42 -1.95
CA ASN A 278 1.73 16.37 -2.96
C ASN A 278 0.63 16.67 -3.96
N LEU A 279 -0.43 17.38 -3.56
CA LEU A 279 -1.51 17.79 -4.45
C LEU A 279 -0.98 18.76 -5.51
N ASP A 280 -0.31 19.84 -5.10
CA ASP A 280 0.18 20.89 -6.00
C ASP A 280 1.12 20.33 -7.08
N ILE A 281 2.09 19.51 -6.67
CA ILE A 281 3.07 18.92 -7.61
C ILE A 281 2.43 17.86 -8.52
N THR A 282 1.36 17.20 -8.07
CA THR A 282 0.61 16.23 -8.87
C THR A 282 -0.25 16.94 -9.90
N GLU A 283 -0.94 18.02 -9.51
CA GLU A 283 -1.72 18.87 -10.42
C GLU A 283 -0.86 19.45 -11.53
N ALA A 284 0.35 19.92 -11.20
CA ALA A 284 1.29 20.44 -12.19
C ALA A 284 1.69 19.36 -13.21
N ALA A 285 2.09 18.17 -12.74
CA ALA A 285 2.50 17.07 -13.59
C ALA A 285 1.37 16.58 -14.52
N ILE A 286 0.15 16.45 -13.98
CA ILE A 286 -1.03 16.05 -14.75
C ILE A 286 -1.37 17.09 -15.81
N SER A 287 -1.35 18.38 -15.43
CA SER A 287 -1.66 19.47 -16.36
C SER A 287 -0.65 19.55 -17.50
N GLU A 288 0.63 19.33 -17.21
CA GLU A 288 1.68 19.25 -18.23
C GLU A 288 1.46 18.07 -19.18
N PHE A 289 1.19 16.88 -18.64
CA PHE A 289 0.94 15.69 -19.45
C PHE A 289 -0.27 15.86 -20.36
N LEU A 290 -1.38 16.40 -19.86
CA LEU A 290 -2.60 16.59 -20.65
C LEU A 290 -2.44 17.67 -21.74
N LYS A 291 -1.58 18.67 -21.54
CA LYS A 291 -1.28 19.72 -22.53
C LYS A 291 -0.27 19.28 -23.60
N SER A 292 0.55 18.27 -23.33
CA SER A 292 1.52 17.76 -24.31
C SER A 292 0.79 17.26 -25.57
N ASN A 293 1.33 17.50 -26.77
CA ASN A 293 0.67 17.15 -28.05
C ASN A 293 0.92 15.71 -28.52
N GLU A 294 1.33 14.82 -27.62
CA GLU A 294 1.56 13.40 -27.89
C GLU A 294 0.36 12.54 -27.46
#